data_AF-A0A9D9BMH6-F1
#
_entry.id   AF-A0A9D9BMH6-F1
#
_cell.length_a   1.000
_cell.length_b   1.000
_cell.length_c   1.000
_cell.angle_alpha   90.00
_cell.angle_beta   90.00
_cell.angle_gamma   90.00
#
_symmetry.space_group_name_H-M   'P 1'
#
loop_
_entity.id
_entity.type
_entity.pdbx_description
1 polymer ?
#
loop_
_entity_poly.entity_id
_entity_poly.type
_entity_poly.pdbx_seq_one_letter_code
_entity_poly.pdbx_strand_id
1 'polypeptide(L)'
;MPGVGPLTAIAIEAFGPDMVHFKTGRDFAAWLGLVPKQHSSGGKERLGRMTKAGQADIRRLLIIGAMSRLNWLGMRSVTEGSWLSRMLARKPKMLVAIALANKMARQIWAMLTKHEDYQDPELAS
;
A
#
# COMPACT_ATOMS: atom_id res chain seq x y z
N MET A 1 9.93 -5.45 -6.17
CA MET A 1 9.01 -5.50 -5.02
C MET A 1 7.85 -6.46 -5.28
N PRO A 2 7.57 -7.44 -4.41
CA PRO A 2 6.45 -8.37 -4.57
C PRO A 2 5.09 -7.66 -4.62
N GLY A 3 4.22 -8.06 -5.57
CA GLY A 3 2.90 -7.45 -5.76
C GLY A 3 2.89 -6.20 -6.64
N VAL A 4 4.04 -5.66 -7.04
CA VAL A 4 4.14 -4.57 -8.02
C VAL A 4 4.68 -5.16 -9.33
N GLY A 5 3.85 -5.16 -10.38
CA GLY A 5 4.24 -5.59 -11.72
C GLY A 5 4.42 -4.42 -12.68
N PRO A 6 4.83 -4.68 -13.95
CA PRO A 6 5.11 -3.65 -14.95
C PRO A 6 3.95 -2.66 -15.16
N LEU A 7 2.70 -3.15 -15.19
CA LEU A 7 1.53 -2.28 -15.35
C LEU A 7 1.38 -1.28 -14.20
N THR A 8 1.62 -1.72 -12.96
CA THR A 8 1.59 -0.85 -11.79
C THR A 8 2.73 0.15 -11.82
N ALA A 9 3.94 -0.28 -12.21
CA ALA A 9 5.10 0.60 -12.35
C ALA A 9 4.86 1.70 -13.41
N ILE A 10 4.43 1.30 -14.62
CA ILE A 10 4.10 2.23 -15.71
C ILE A 10 2.98 3.20 -15.29
N ALA A 11 1.94 2.72 -14.61
CA ALA A 11 0.87 3.60 -14.16
C ALA A 11 1.37 4.64 -13.13
N ILE A 12 2.30 4.26 -12.25
CA ILE A 12 2.91 5.20 -11.29
C ILE A 12 3.79 6.21 -12.01
N GLU A 13 4.60 5.78 -12.97
CA GLU A 13 5.47 6.66 -13.75
C GLU A 13 4.67 7.62 -14.64
N ALA A 14 3.64 7.13 -15.33
CA ALA A 14 2.85 7.91 -16.28
C ALA A 14 1.87 8.89 -15.62
N PHE A 15 1.36 8.56 -14.43
CA PHE A 15 0.26 9.32 -13.81
C PHE A 15 0.52 9.76 -12.37
N GLY A 16 1.60 9.30 -11.74
CA GLY A 16 2.01 9.78 -10.43
C GLY A 16 2.67 11.15 -10.54
N PRO A 17 2.38 12.09 -9.64
CA PRO A 17 3.23 13.26 -9.49
C PRO A 17 4.61 12.82 -8.98
N ASP A 18 5.63 13.64 -9.20
CA ASP A 18 6.96 13.37 -8.66
C ASP A 18 6.86 13.19 -7.13
N MET A 19 7.46 12.11 -6.63
CA MET A 19 7.33 11.65 -5.25
C MET A 19 7.88 12.66 -4.25
N VAL A 20 8.76 13.57 -4.67
CA VAL A 20 9.27 14.69 -3.86
C VAL A 20 8.19 15.68 -3.43
N HIS A 21 7.04 15.72 -4.13
CA HIS A 21 5.90 16.56 -3.73
C HIS A 21 5.18 16.04 -2.47
N PHE A 22 5.42 14.79 -2.09
CA PHE A 22 4.89 14.21 -0.86
C PHE A 22 5.94 14.27 0.25
N LYS A 23 5.59 14.85 1.41
CA LYS A 23 6.50 14.94 2.56
C LYS A 23 6.81 13.55 3.14
N THR A 24 5.84 12.65 3.09
CA THR A 24 5.97 11.28 3.61
C THR A 24 5.26 10.27 2.71
N GLY A 25 5.67 9.01 2.80
CA GLY A 25 4.95 7.92 2.12
C GLY A 25 3.50 7.75 2.61
N ARG A 26 3.16 8.27 3.79
CA ARG A 26 1.76 8.33 4.26
C ARG A 26 0.95 9.32 3.44
N ASP A 27 1.53 10.45 3.05
CA ASP A 27 0.86 11.45 2.21
C ASP A 27 0.61 10.91 0.80
N PHE A 28 1.57 10.17 0.24
CA PHE A 28 1.36 9.45 -1.02
C PHE A 28 0.24 8.39 -0.90
N ALA A 29 0.26 7.57 0.15
CA ALA A 29 -0.81 6.60 0.39
C ALA A 29 -2.19 7.27 0.62
N ALA A 30 -2.22 8.45 1.25
CA ALA A 30 -3.44 9.22 1.43
C ALA A 30 -3.95 9.81 0.11
N TRP A 31 -3.05 10.31 -0.75
CA TRP A 31 -3.37 10.78 -2.10
C TRP A 31 -3.95 9.66 -2.97
N LEU A 32 -3.45 8.43 -2.84
CA LEU A 32 -4.03 7.24 -3.49
C LEU A 32 -5.39 6.83 -2.88
N GLY A 33 -5.79 7.39 -1.75
CA GLY A 33 -6.98 6.99 -1.01
C GLY A 33 -6.83 5.62 -0.34
N LEU A 34 -5.63 5.24 0.09
CA LEU A 34 -5.33 4.00 0.84
C LEU A 34 -5.25 4.23 2.35
N VAL A 35 -5.34 5.49 2.79
CA VAL A 35 -5.42 5.87 4.21
C VAL A 35 -6.86 6.29 4.50
N PRO A 36 -7.50 5.75 5.55
CA PRO A 36 -8.83 6.21 5.95
C PRO A 36 -8.76 7.69 6.31
N LYS A 37 -9.69 8.48 5.77
CA LYS A 37 -9.74 9.93 5.98
C LYS A 37 -10.04 10.21 7.45
N GLN A 38 -9.13 10.85 8.18
CA GLN A 38 -9.36 11.26 9.56
C GLN A 38 -10.23 12.53 9.52
N HIS A 39 -11.49 12.46 9.95
CA HIS A 39 -12.28 13.66 10.20
C HIS A 39 -12.23 13.95 11.70
N SER A 40 -11.43 14.95 12.09
CA SER A 40 -11.48 15.52 13.43
C SER A 40 -12.31 16.81 13.39
N SER A 41 -13.60 16.71 13.69
CA SER A 41 -14.41 17.87 14.10
C SER A 41 -14.90 17.61 15.52
N GLY A 42 -14.45 18.39 16.50
CA GLY A 42 -14.98 18.38 17.88
C GLY A 42 -14.56 17.19 18.76
N GLY A 43 -13.30 16.74 18.71
CA GLY A 43 -12.74 15.83 19.73
C GLY A 43 -13.16 14.36 19.67
N LYS A 44 -13.87 13.92 18.62
CA LYS A 44 -14.18 12.50 18.38
C LYS A 44 -13.54 12.05 17.07
N GLU A 45 -12.58 11.15 17.15
CA GLU A 45 -11.93 10.56 15.98
C GLU A 45 -12.93 9.67 15.23
N ARG A 46 -13.33 10.06 14.01
CA ARG A 46 -14.14 9.23 13.12
C ARG A 46 -13.41 9.03 11.81
N LEU A 47 -13.14 7.76 11.47
CA LEU A 47 -12.60 7.36 10.18
C LEU A 47 -13.70 7.53 9.11
N GLY A 48 -13.47 8.40 8.12
CA GLY A 48 -14.38 8.67 7.01
C GLY A 48 -14.21 7.69 5.82
N ARG A 49 -15.11 7.82 4.83
CA ARG A 49 -15.03 7.10 3.54
C ARG A 49 -13.77 7.50 2.77
N MET A 50 -13.18 6.54 2.04
CA MET A 50 -12.04 6.79 1.14
C MET A 50 -12.44 7.81 0.07
N THR A 51 -11.58 8.79 -0.19
CA THR A 51 -11.84 9.84 -1.17
C THR A 51 -11.80 9.29 -2.59
N LYS A 52 -12.69 9.78 -3.47
CA LYS A 52 -12.54 9.61 -4.92
C LYS A 52 -11.45 10.53 -5.51
N ALA A 53 -10.96 11.50 -4.73
CA ALA A 53 -9.75 12.24 -5.04
C ALA A 53 -8.54 11.30 -4.92
N GLY A 54 -7.75 11.21 -6.00
CA GLY A 54 -6.62 10.31 -6.15
C GLY A 54 -6.63 9.58 -7.50
N GLN A 55 -5.52 8.93 -7.82
CA GLN A 55 -5.37 8.10 -9.02
C GLN A 55 -6.00 6.73 -8.77
N ALA A 56 -7.28 6.59 -9.16
CA ALA A 56 -8.08 5.39 -8.88
C ALA A 56 -7.49 4.12 -9.52
N ASP A 57 -6.80 4.26 -10.64
CA ASP A 57 -6.16 3.14 -11.34
C ASP A 57 -4.93 2.64 -10.57
N ILE A 58 -4.04 3.53 -10.11
CA ILE A 58 -2.91 3.14 -9.26
C ILE A 58 -3.41 2.47 -7.97
N ARG A 59 -4.45 3.02 -7.33
CA ARG A 59 -5.07 2.38 -6.14
C ARG A 59 -5.56 0.97 -6.46
N ARG A 60 -6.30 0.80 -7.56
CA ARG A 60 -6.83 -0.49 -7.99
C ARG A 60 -5.69 -1.48 -8.27
N LEU A 61 -4.65 -1.05 -8.97
CA LEU A 61 -3.49 -1.86 -9.31
C LEU A 61 -2.71 -2.31 -8.07
N LEU A 62 -2.55 -1.43 -7.07
CA LEU A 62 -1.92 -1.81 -5.80
C LEU A 62 -2.76 -2.80 -5.01
N ILE A 63 -4.10 -2.67 -5.00
CA ILE A 63 -4.98 -3.64 -4.33
C ILE A 63 -4.95 -5.00 -5.06
N ILE A 64 -4.95 -5.01 -6.39
CA ILE A 64 -4.81 -6.25 -7.19
C ILE A 64 -3.45 -6.90 -6.90
N GLY A 65 -2.39 -6.11 -6.87
CA GLY A 65 -1.04 -6.54 -6.51
C GLY A 65 -0.94 -7.11 -5.09
N ALA A 66 -1.60 -6.48 -4.12
CA ALA A 66 -1.71 -7.01 -2.78
C ALA A 66 -2.50 -8.33 -2.76
N MET A 67 -3.62 -8.42 -3.49
CA MET A 67 -4.43 -9.64 -3.58
C MET A 67 -3.67 -10.82 -4.20
N SER A 68 -2.74 -10.59 -5.13
CA SER A 68 -1.90 -11.64 -5.69
C SER A 68 -0.92 -12.22 -4.65
N ARG A 69 -0.43 -11.39 -3.72
CA ARG A 69 0.36 -11.87 -2.56
C ARG A 69 -0.46 -12.70 -1.58
N LEU A 70 -1.78 -12.50 -1.55
CA LEU A 70 -2.71 -13.19 -0.65
C LEU A 70 -3.48 -14.32 -1.33
N ASN A 71 -3.21 -14.64 -2.59
CA ASN A 71 -3.78 -15.81 -3.26
C ASN A 71 -3.07 -17.09 -2.79
N TRP A 72 -3.60 -18.26 -3.15
CA TRP A 72 -3.07 -19.54 -2.68
C TRP A 72 -1.56 -19.69 -2.95
N LEU A 73 -1.09 -19.34 -4.15
CA LEU A 73 0.33 -19.40 -4.51
C LEU A 73 1.15 -18.38 -3.71
N GLY A 74 0.68 -17.14 -3.61
CA GLY A 74 1.35 -16.06 -2.89
C GLY A 74 1.47 -16.35 -1.39
N MET A 75 0.46 -16.98 -0.80
CA MET A 75 0.45 -17.36 0.62
C MET A 75 1.56 -18.37 0.98
N ARG A 76 2.01 -19.20 0.02
CA ARG A 76 3.14 -20.12 0.26
C ARG A 76 4.47 -19.39 0.50
N SER A 77 4.56 -18.13 0.07
CA SER A 77 5.72 -17.26 0.29
C SER A 77 5.58 -16.34 1.51
N VAL A 78 4.51 -16.48 2.29
CA VAL A 78 4.29 -15.68 3.49
C VAL A 78 4.92 -16.41 4.68
N THR A 79 5.95 -15.82 5.27
CA THR A 79 6.65 -16.37 6.43
C THR A 79 5.69 -16.49 7.63
N GLU A 80 5.74 -17.61 8.34
CA GLU A 80 5.00 -17.77 9.60
C GLU A 80 5.48 -16.74 10.63
N GLY A 81 4.56 -16.20 11.44
CA GLY A 81 4.87 -15.13 12.40
C GLY A 81 5.04 -13.73 11.79
N SER A 82 5.12 -13.60 10.46
CA SER A 82 5.18 -12.31 9.77
C SER A 82 4.03 -11.37 10.13
N TRP A 83 4.21 -10.07 9.89
CA TRP A 83 3.11 -9.10 10.05
C TRP A 83 1.89 -9.50 9.22
N LEU A 84 2.13 -10.02 8.00
CA LEU A 84 1.07 -10.40 7.08
C LEU A 84 0.33 -11.67 7.54
N SER A 85 1.06 -12.69 7.99
CA SER A 85 0.49 -13.92 8.59
C SER A 85 -0.38 -13.59 9.81
N ARG A 86 0.13 -12.76 10.73
CA ARG A 86 -0.63 -12.32 11.92
C ARG A 86 -1.88 -11.52 11.58
N MET A 87 -1.91 -10.84 10.44
CA MET A 87 -3.08 -10.05 10.03
C MET A 87 -4.14 -10.94 9.38
N LEU A 88 -3.71 -11.90 8.54
CA LEU A 88 -4.58 -12.91 7.93
C LEU A 88 -5.30 -13.76 8.99
N ALA A 89 -4.65 -14.03 10.12
CA ALA A 89 -5.26 -14.74 11.24
C ALA A 89 -6.40 -13.97 11.94
N ARG A 90 -6.51 -12.64 11.76
CA ARG A 90 -7.42 -11.78 12.55
C ARG A 90 -8.39 -10.95 11.72
N LYS A 91 -8.17 -10.79 10.41
CA LYS A 91 -8.92 -9.85 9.56
C LYS A 91 -9.34 -10.50 8.24
N PRO A 92 -10.52 -10.14 7.70
CA PRO A 92 -10.93 -10.52 6.35
C PRO A 92 -9.87 -10.17 5.30
N LYS A 93 -9.68 -11.06 4.33
CA LYS A 93 -8.67 -10.95 3.27
C LYS A 93 -8.65 -9.59 2.56
N MET A 94 -9.81 -9.00 2.28
CA MET A 94 -9.88 -7.68 1.64
C MET A 94 -9.30 -6.56 2.51
N LEU A 95 -9.52 -6.59 3.84
CA LEU A 95 -8.93 -5.61 4.74
C LEU A 95 -7.41 -5.78 4.82
N VAL A 96 -6.94 -7.03 4.81
CA VAL A 96 -5.51 -7.35 4.73
C VAL A 96 -4.91 -6.84 3.42
N ALA A 97 -5.60 -7.01 2.29
CA ALA A 97 -5.15 -6.52 0.99
C ALA A 97 -5.03 -4.99 0.96
N ILE A 98 -6.00 -4.27 1.52
CA ILE A 98 -5.94 -2.80 1.62
C ILE A 98 -4.76 -2.36 2.50
N ALA A 99 -4.55 -3.03 3.65
CA ALA A 99 -3.42 -2.74 4.52
C ALA A 99 -2.06 -3.02 3.84
N LEU A 100 -1.98 -4.12 3.10
CA LEU A 100 -0.79 -4.45 2.32
C LEU A 100 -0.56 -3.43 1.20
N ALA A 101 -1.60 -3.04 0.45
CA ALA A 101 -1.52 -1.99 -0.57
C ALA A 101 -1.05 -0.65 0.02
N ASN A 102 -1.49 -0.30 1.23
CA ASN A 102 -0.98 0.88 1.95
C ASN A 102 0.52 0.75 2.25
N LYS A 103 0.97 -0.39 2.79
CA LYS A 103 2.39 -0.67 3.02
C LYS A 103 3.19 -0.56 1.71
N MET A 104 2.64 -1.12 0.63
CA MET A 104 3.25 -1.09 -0.70
C MET A 104 3.42 0.35 -1.21
N ALA A 105 2.39 1.20 -1.10
CA ALA A 105 2.48 2.60 -1.48
C ALA A 105 3.61 3.33 -0.72
N ARG A 106 3.72 3.10 0.60
CA ARG A 106 4.77 3.71 1.42
C ARG A 106 6.18 3.25 1.01
N GLN A 107 6.33 1.99 0.62
CA GLN A 107 7.60 1.43 0.12
C GLN A 107 7.96 2.02 -1.24
N ILE A 108 7.02 2.11 -2.17
CA ILE A 108 7.22 2.74 -3.49
C ILE A 108 7.70 4.19 -3.32
N TRP A 109 7.04 4.96 -2.45
CA TRP A 109 7.48 6.33 -2.17
C TRP A 109 8.91 6.38 -1.63
N ALA A 110 9.27 5.49 -0.69
CA ALA A 110 10.62 5.44 -0.13
C ALA A 110 11.67 5.07 -1.18
N MET A 111 11.39 4.06 -2.02
CA MET A 111 12.28 3.65 -3.11
C MET A 111 12.53 4.79 -4.10
N LEU A 112 11.47 5.48 -4.52
CA LEU A 112 11.55 6.54 -5.53
C LEU A 112 12.19 7.83 -4.99
N THR A 113 11.99 8.16 -3.72
CA THR A 113 12.59 9.36 -3.10
C THR A 113 14.04 9.16 -2.65
N LYS A 114 14.44 7.93 -2.32
CA LYS A 114 15.81 7.60 -1.91
C LYS A 114 16.68 7.04 -3.03
N HIS A 115 16.09 6.75 -4.20
CA HIS A 115 16.73 6.02 -5.29
C HIS A 115 17.33 4.68 -4.82
N GLU A 116 16.62 4.00 -3.92
CA GLU A 116 17.02 2.71 -3.36
C GLU A 116 16.14 1.59 -3.93
N ASP A 117 16.75 0.43 -4.19
CA ASP A 117 16.02 -0.76 -4.59
C ASP A 117 15.15 -1.30 -3.44
N TYR A 118 14.14 -2.10 -3.81
CA TYR A 118 13.28 -2.75 -2.84
C TYR A 118 14.10 -3.70 -1.95
N GLN A 119 14.17 -3.39 -0.66
CA GLN A 119 14.64 -4.32 0.36
C GLN A 119 13.44 -4.95 1.06
N ASP A 120 13.45 -6.27 1.21
CA ASP A 120 12.42 -6.96 1.97
C ASP A 120 12.60 -6.64 3.47
N PRO A 121 11.68 -5.89 4.09
CA PRO A 121 11.82 -5.55 5.50
C PRO A 121 11.71 -6.76 6.43
N GLU A 122 11.25 -7.93 5.95
CA GLU A 122 11.27 -9.18 6.73
C GLU A 122 12.61 -9.93 6.64
N LEU A 123 13.49 -9.55 5.71
CA LEU A 123 14.86 -10.06 5.60
C LEU A 123 15.90 -9.12 6.22
N ALA A 124 15.50 -7.88 6.56
CA ALA A 124 16.37 -6.85 7.13
C ALA A 124 16.45 -6.90 8.67
N SER A 125 16.15 -8.05 9.29
CA SER A 125 16.13 -8.26 10.75
C SER A 125 17.37 -9.02 11.22
#